data_AF-A0A7C3ZSV8-F1
#
_entry.id   AF-A0A7C3ZSV8-F1
#
_cell.length_a   1.000
_cell.length_b   1.000
_cell.length_c   1.000
_cell.angle_alpha   90.00
_cell.angle_beta   90.00
_cell.angle_gamma   90.00
#
_symmetry.space_group_name_H-M   'P 1'
#
loop_
_entity.id
_entity.type
_entity.pdbx_description
1 polymer ?
#
loop_
_entity_poly.entity_id
_entity_poly.type
_entity_poly.pdbx_seq_one_letter_code
_entity_poly.pdbx_strand_id
1 'polypeptide(L)'
;NPTERRMLGARLETGMAVFNTMLPLVHGQRIGLFAGSGVGKSTLLAKLARGVHADVVVIGLVGERGREVREFVERVLGPEGMKRAVVVAATSDRSPMVRRRCAWASMAVAEHFRDQGKHVLYLADSVTRFAEAHREIALAAGEGANMRGFPPSTAQQITSLCERAGPGTATQGDITAVFSVLVAGSDMEEPVADILRGVLDGHVVLDRKIAERGRFPAIDLLRSVSRALPAAASEAENTLISAARQRLGAYDRSEMMIQAGLYSAGSDPLLDAAIESWPKLDAFLAEDEWDNTQASFQRLGACMVTKAEEHGAPATPDQLTGSVQNDPNSAK
;
A
#
# COMPACT_ATOMS: atom_id res chain seq x y z
N ASN A 1 6.50 22.85 -15.53
CA ASN A 1 5.23 23.29 -14.89
C ASN A 1 4.40 22.05 -14.52
N PRO A 2 3.74 21.93 -13.35
CA PRO A 2 2.86 20.78 -13.05
C PRO A 2 1.81 20.50 -14.13
N THR A 3 1.31 21.52 -14.83
CA THR A 3 0.34 21.36 -15.92
C THR A 3 0.90 20.71 -17.18
N GLU A 4 2.21 20.55 -17.28
CA GLU A 4 2.89 19.86 -18.39
C GLU A 4 3.19 18.39 -18.09
N ARG A 5 2.91 17.95 -16.85
CA ARG A 5 3.12 16.55 -16.44
C ARG A 5 2.06 15.66 -17.05
N ARG A 6 2.45 14.42 -17.35
CA ARG A 6 1.53 13.37 -17.75
C ARG A 6 0.59 13.03 -16.59
N MET A 7 -0.54 12.39 -16.90
CA MET A 7 -1.39 11.78 -15.88
C MET A 7 -0.69 10.59 -15.23
N LEU A 8 -1.23 10.10 -14.11
CA LEU A 8 -0.80 8.83 -13.53
C LEU A 8 -0.89 7.71 -14.58
N GLY A 9 0.14 6.86 -14.63
CA GLY A 9 0.25 5.82 -15.64
C GLY A 9 -0.42 4.50 -15.24
N ALA A 10 0.06 3.41 -15.83
CA ALA A 10 -0.47 2.07 -15.58
C ALA A 10 -0.21 1.58 -14.14
N ARG A 11 -0.98 0.55 -13.74
CA ARG A 11 -0.76 -0.22 -12.51
C ARG A 11 0.62 -0.88 -12.54
N LEU A 12 1.29 -0.87 -11.39
CA LEU A 12 2.59 -1.48 -11.17
C LEU A 12 2.43 -2.89 -10.61
N GLU A 13 3.26 -3.80 -11.09
CA GLU A 13 3.52 -5.06 -10.38
C GLU A 13 4.40 -4.76 -9.16
N THR A 14 3.95 -5.20 -7.99
CA THR A 14 4.56 -4.85 -6.71
C THR A 14 5.16 -6.03 -5.94
N GLY A 15 4.86 -7.25 -6.41
CA GLY A 15 5.24 -8.50 -5.73
C GLY A 15 4.41 -8.80 -4.48
N MET A 16 3.30 -8.08 -4.25
CA MET A 16 2.42 -8.27 -3.10
C MET A 16 0.96 -8.23 -3.53
N ALA A 17 0.19 -9.24 -3.13
CA ALA A 17 -1.18 -9.42 -3.61
C ALA A 17 -2.08 -8.21 -3.26
N VAL A 18 -1.92 -7.64 -2.06
CA VAL A 18 -2.67 -6.45 -1.62
C VAL A 18 -2.37 -5.20 -2.47
N PHE A 19 -1.12 -5.00 -2.86
CA PHE A 19 -0.69 -3.85 -3.67
C PHE A 19 -0.89 -4.06 -5.17
N ASN A 20 -1.15 -5.29 -5.61
CA ASN A 20 -1.59 -5.57 -6.97
C ASN A 20 -3.12 -5.46 -7.13
N THR A 21 -3.89 -5.53 -6.03
CA THR A 21 -5.36 -5.59 -6.06
C THR A 21 -6.05 -4.42 -5.36
N MET A 22 -6.10 -4.43 -4.02
CA MET A 22 -6.98 -3.55 -3.22
C MET A 22 -6.36 -2.20 -2.86
N LEU A 23 -5.04 -2.08 -2.97
CA LEU A 23 -4.26 -0.85 -2.78
C LEU A 23 -3.25 -0.67 -3.94
N PRO A 24 -3.71 -0.60 -5.21
CA PRO A 24 -2.82 -0.57 -6.35
C PRO A 24 -1.88 0.63 -6.31
N LEU A 25 -0.62 0.39 -6.67
CA LEU A 25 0.34 1.44 -7.00
C LEU A 25 0.32 1.66 -8.51
N VAL A 26 0.37 2.92 -8.95
CA VAL A 26 0.50 3.27 -10.38
C VAL A 26 1.76 4.10 -10.65
N HIS A 27 2.19 4.14 -11.90
CA HIS A 27 3.32 4.99 -12.33
C HIS A 27 3.08 6.46 -11.96
N GLY A 28 4.06 7.07 -11.30
CA GLY A 28 4.02 8.46 -10.86
C GLY A 28 3.16 8.72 -9.62
N GLN A 29 2.58 7.70 -8.99
CA GLN A 29 1.76 7.89 -7.79
C GLN A 29 2.59 8.29 -6.57
N ARG A 30 2.05 9.16 -5.73
CA ARG A 30 2.64 9.53 -4.43
C ARG A 30 1.73 9.00 -3.33
N ILE A 31 2.23 8.09 -2.50
CA ILE A 31 1.45 7.53 -1.39
C ILE A 31 2.16 7.73 -0.06
N GLY A 32 1.38 7.84 1.01
CA GLY A 32 1.92 7.89 2.37
C GLY A 32 1.94 6.51 3.01
N LEU A 33 2.97 6.20 3.79
CA LEU A 33 3.04 5.00 4.62
C LEU A 33 3.03 5.39 6.09
N PHE A 34 1.88 5.24 6.73
CA PHE A 34 1.63 5.68 8.10
C PHE A 34 1.83 4.50 9.02
N ALA A 35 2.87 4.56 9.86
CA ALA A 35 3.25 3.45 10.69
C ALA A 35 3.75 3.90 12.07
N GLY A 36 3.35 3.16 13.10
CA GLY A 36 3.99 3.27 14.42
C GLY A 36 5.36 2.58 14.47
N SER A 37 6.02 2.69 15.61
CA SER A 37 7.21 1.87 15.88
C SER A 37 6.83 0.39 16.05
N GLY A 38 7.65 -0.51 15.49
CA GLY A 38 7.55 -1.96 15.67
C GLY A 38 6.51 -2.69 14.80
N VAL A 39 5.79 -1.99 13.92
CA VAL A 39 4.70 -2.59 13.11
C VAL A 39 5.14 -3.11 11.73
N GLY A 40 6.45 -3.17 11.46
CA GLY A 40 7.00 -3.72 10.22
C GLY A 40 7.22 -2.71 9.07
N LYS A 41 7.26 -1.41 9.34
CA LYS A 41 7.54 -0.34 8.34
C LYS A 41 8.76 -0.65 7.47
N SER A 42 9.93 -0.88 8.08
CA SER A 42 11.18 -1.08 7.36
C SER A 42 11.16 -2.34 6.50
N THR A 43 10.52 -3.41 6.99
CA THR A 43 10.32 -4.65 6.23
C THR A 43 9.44 -4.41 4.99
N LEU A 44 8.34 -3.67 5.14
CA LEU A 44 7.49 -3.32 4.00
C LEU A 44 8.22 -2.43 2.99
N LEU A 45 8.97 -1.42 3.44
CA LEU A 45 9.77 -0.57 2.55
C LEU A 45 10.78 -1.40 1.74
N ALA A 46 11.43 -2.39 2.35
CA ALA A 46 12.33 -3.27 1.63
C ALA A 46 11.61 -4.26 0.70
N LYS A 47 10.42 -4.76 1.08
CA LYS A 47 9.58 -5.54 0.16
C LYS A 47 9.22 -4.73 -1.08
N LEU A 48 8.80 -3.46 -0.91
CA LEU A 48 8.54 -2.54 -2.02
C LEU A 48 9.80 -2.28 -2.86
N ALA A 49 10.94 -2.00 -2.23
CA ALA A 49 12.21 -1.75 -2.91
C ALA A 49 12.66 -2.94 -3.81
N ARG A 50 12.35 -4.18 -3.41
CA ARG A 50 12.67 -5.37 -4.21
C ARG A 50 11.58 -5.72 -5.22
N GLY A 51 10.32 -5.66 -4.81
CA GLY A 51 9.19 -6.21 -5.54
C GLY A 51 8.60 -5.26 -6.58
N VAL A 52 8.68 -3.95 -6.39
CA VAL A 52 8.14 -2.99 -7.36
C VAL A 52 9.01 -2.98 -8.61
N HIS A 53 8.35 -3.20 -9.75
CA HIS A 53 8.98 -3.11 -11.06
C HIS A 53 9.27 -1.63 -11.40
N ALA A 54 10.53 -1.22 -11.28
CA ALA A 54 11.02 0.12 -11.60
C ALA A 54 12.48 0.03 -12.10
N ASP A 55 12.97 1.03 -12.82
CA ASP A 55 14.35 1.02 -13.31
C ASP A 55 15.36 1.23 -12.17
N VAL A 56 15.05 2.16 -11.25
CA VAL A 56 15.94 2.56 -10.14
C VAL A 56 15.13 2.74 -8.87
N VAL A 57 15.71 2.36 -7.74
CA VAL A 57 15.16 2.67 -6.41
C VAL A 57 16.02 3.73 -5.74
N VAL A 58 15.40 4.77 -5.18
CA VAL A 58 16.11 5.80 -4.42
C VAL A 58 15.52 5.89 -3.03
N ILE A 59 16.35 5.71 -2.00
CA ILE A 59 15.91 5.63 -0.60
C ILE A 59 16.56 6.77 0.18
N GLY A 60 15.74 7.67 0.74
CA GLY A 60 16.18 8.72 1.64
C GLY A 60 15.94 8.32 3.09
N LEU A 61 17.00 8.09 3.87
CA LEU A 61 16.95 7.71 5.29
C LEU A 61 17.30 8.92 6.17
N VAL A 62 16.29 9.59 6.70
CA VAL A 62 16.38 10.86 7.43
C VAL A 62 16.22 10.63 8.92
N GLY A 63 17.24 10.97 9.71
CA GLY A 63 17.17 11.00 11.17
C GLY A 63 17.08 9.63 11.86
N GLU A 64 17.25 8.54 11.11
CA GLU A 64 17.32 7.18 11.66
C GLU A 64 18.63 6.95 12.41
N ARG A 65 18.67 5.99 13.33
CA ARG A 65 19.92 5.70 14.05
C ARG A 65 20.91 5.00 13.11
N GLY A 66 22.20 5.26 13.27
CA GLY A 66 23.24 4.69 12.38
C GLY A 66 23.22 3.15 12.30
N ARG A 67 22.92 2.46 13.41
CA ARG A 67 22.77 0.99 13.42
C ARG A 67 21.56 0.51 12.61
N GLU A 68 20.45 1.26 12.66
CA GLU A 68 19.20 0.92 11.97
C GLU A 68 19.39 1.14 10.46
N VAL A 69 20.10 2.19 10.06
CA VAL A 69 20.51 2.42 8.67
C VAL A 69 21.38 1.27 8.16
N ARG A 70 22.40 0.89 8.92
CA ARG A 70 23.31 -0.22 8.54
C ARG A 70 22.55 -1.53 8.39
N GLU A 71 21.74 -1.89 9.38
CA GLU A 71 20.91 -3.10 9.34
C GLU A 71 19.95 -3.08 8.15
N PHE A 72 19.33 -1.93 7.87
CA PHE A 72 18.45 -1.78 6.72
C PHE A 72 19.18 -2.07 5.41
N VAL A 73 20.36 -1.49 5.19
CA VAL A 73 21.12 -1.68 3.95
C VAL A 73 21.66 -3.11 3.83
N GLU A 74 22.33 -3.61 4.87
CA GLU A 74 23.06 -4.88 4.82
C GLU A 74 22.13 -6.10 4.89
N ARG A 75 21.03 -6.04 5.66
CA ARG A 75 20.18 -7.20 5.95
C ARG A 75 18.78 -7.07 5.40
N VAL A 76 18.13 -5.93 5.61
CA VAL A 76 16.69 -5.79 5.29
C VAL A 76 16.47 -5.58 3.81
N LEU A 77 17.24 -4.68 3.17
CA LEU A 77 17.28 -4.48 1.72
C LEU A 77 18.15 -5.58 1.07
N GLY A 78 19.34 -5.79 1.65
CA GLY A 78 20.29 -6.82 1.26
C GLY A 78 21.02 -6.53 -0.06
N PRO A 79 22.02 -7.37 -0.42
CA PRO A 79 22.82 -7.19 -1.63
C PRO A 79 21.98 -7.12 -2.92
N GLU A 80 20.95 -7.96 -3.03
CA GLU A 80 20.07 -7.99 -4.21
C GLU A 80 19.27 -6.69 -4.37
N GLY A 81 18.68 -6.16 -3.29
CA GLY A 81 17.99 -4.87 -3.34
C GLY A 81 18.95 -3.72 -3.64
N MET A 82 20.17 -3.77 -3.10
CA MET A 82 21.17 -2.72 -3.28
C MET A 82 21.69 -2.60 -4.72
N LYS A 83 21.67 -3.68 -5.52
CA LYS A 83 22.14 -3.66 -6.93
C LYS A 83 21.47 -2.59 -7.81
N ARG A 84 20.22 -2.22 -7.48
CA ARG A 84 19.43 -1.20 -8.20
C ARG A 84 19.01 -0.02 -7.32
N ALA A 85 19.57 0.10 -6.12
CA ALA A 85 19.20 1.13 -5.16
C ALA A 85 20.30 2.16 -4.94
N VAL A 86 19.91 3.42 -4.82
CA VAL A 86 20.74 4.50 -4.29
C VAL A 86 20.20 4.88 -2.91
N VAL A 87 21.03 4.73 -1.88
CA VAL A 87 20.67 5.09 -0.50
C VAL A 87 21.37 6.38 -0.11
N VAL A 88 20.59 7.39 0.27
CA VAL A 88 21.07 8.66 0.82
C VAL A 88 20.63 8.72 2.27
N ALA A 89 21.58 8.79 3.20
CA ALA A 89 21.28 8.75 4.63
C ALA A 89 21.88 9.94 5.39
N ALA A 90 21.11 10.49 6.31
CA ALA A 90 21.57 11.42 7.34
C ALA A 90 21.08 10.94 8.69
N THR A 91 21.99 10.39 9.49
CA THR A 91 21.67 9.75 10.77
C THR A 91 21.25 10.76 11.84
N SER A 92 20.64 10.25 12.93
CA SER A 92 20.10 11.06 14.03
C SER A 92 21.13 11.97 14.72
N ASP A 93 22.41 11.61 14.71
CA ASP A 93 23.53 12.37 15.28
C ASP A 93 23.99 13.55 14.40
N ARG A 94 23.48 13.66 13.17
CA ARG A 94 23.80 14.77 12.27
C ARG A 94 22.98 16.01 12.59
N SER A 95 23.54 17.17 12.25
CA SER A 95 22.85 18.45 12.46
C SER A 95 21.49 18.49 11.74
N PRO A 96 20.51 19.27 12.25
CA PRO A 96 19.19 19.38 11.64
C PRO A 96 19.26 19.84 10.18
N MET A 97 20.23 20.70 9.84
CA MET A 97 20.48 21.14 8.47
C MET A 97 20.82 19.97 7.53
N VAL A 98 21.67 19.04 7.97
CA VAL A 98 22.07 17.86 7.18
C VAL A 98 20.88 16.91 7.06
N ARG A 99 20.16 16.64 8.15
CA ARG A 99 18.97 15.78 8.13
C ARG A 99 17.90 16.32 7.18
N ARG A 100 17.57 17.63 7.25
CA ARG A 100 16.63 18.26 6.32
C ARG A 100 17.12 18.16 4.86
N ARG A 101 18.41 18.41 4.60
CA ARG A 101 18.99 18.33 3.24
C ARG A 101 18.98 16.91 2.67
N CYS A 102 19.02 15.88 3.50
CA CYS A 102 18.99 14.48 3.06
C CYS A 102 17.78 14.20 2.15
N ALA A 103 16.58 14.60 2.56
CA ALA A 103 15.36 14.41 1.78
C ALA A 103 15.40 15.16 0.43
N TRP A 104 15.93 16.39 0.43
CA TRP A 104 16.08 17.19 -0.79
C TRP A 104 17.09 16.58 -1.76
N ALA A 105 18.20 16.06 -1.23
CA ALA A 105 19.27 15.42 -2.00
C ALA A 105 18.81 14.07 -2.58
N SER A 106 18.13 13.23 -1.79
CA SER A 106 17.58 11.97 -2.29
C SER A 106 16.53 12.21 -3.38
N MET A 107 15.65 13.21 -3.23
CA MET A 107 14.71 13.58 -4.28
C MET A 107 15.43 14.07 -5.55
N ALA A 108 16.51 14.86 -5.43
CA ALA A 108 17.29 15.31 -6.59
C ALA A 108 17.94 14.13 -7.34
N VAL A 109 18.38 13.09 -6.63
CA VAL A 109 18.85 11.85 -7.26
C VAL A 109 17.72 11.15 -8.02
N ALA A 110 16.51 11.08 -7.45
CA ALA A 110 15.36 10.51 -8.13
C ALA A 110 14.97 11.30 -9.39
N GLU A 111 14.97 12.63 -9.32
CA GLU A 111 14.73 13.51 -10.46
C GLU A 111 15.77 13.33 -11.57
N HIS A 112 17.04 13.16 -11.22
CA HIS A 112 18.10 12.92 -12.19
C HIS A 112 17.81 11.68 -13.06
N PHE A 113 17.38 10.57 -12.45
CA PHE A 113 17.02 9.36 -13.19
C PHE A 113 15.70 9.54 -13.97
N ARG A 114 14.69 10.18 -13.37
CA ARG A 114 13.44 10.53 -14.09
C ARG A 114 13.73 11.31 -15.36
N ASP A 115 14.62 12.30 -15.28
CA ASP A 115 14.95 13.17 -16.41
C ASP A 115 15.71 12.43 -17.53
N GLN A 116 16.28 11.25 -17.23
CA GLN A 116 16.84 10.31 -18.21
C GLN A 116 15.80 9.33 -18.79
N GLY A 117 14.51 9.55 -18.55
CA GLY A 117 13.45 8.68 -19.02
C GLY A 117 13.19 7.45 -18.13
N LYS A 118 13.79 7.37 -16.95
CA LYS A 118 13.66 6.20 -16.06
C LYS A 118 12.43 6.29 -15.16
N HIS A 119 11.81 5.14 -14.90
CA HIS A 119 10.86 5.00 -13.80
C HIS A 119 11.61 4.76 -12.48
N VAL A 120 11.38 5.64 -11.52
CA VAL A 120 12.04 5.63 -10.22
C VAL A 120 11.03 5.31 -9.13
N LEU A 121 11.35 4.33 -8.29
CA LEU A 121 10.69 4.18 -7.00
C LEU A 121 11.45 5.00 -5.95
N TYR A 122 10.81 6.03 -5.41
CA TYR A 122 11.37 6.86 -4.35
C TYR A 122 10.77 6.51 -2.98
N LEU A 123 11.62 6.16 -2.01
CA LEU A 123 11.22 5.83 -0.65
C LEU A 123 11.79 6.87 0.32
N ALA A 124 10.95 7.71 0.92
CA ALA A 124 11.36 8.67 1.93
C ALA A 124 11.04 8.16 3.33
N ASP A 125 12.08 7.92 4.13
CA ASP A 125 11.95 7.41 5.49
C ASP A 125 12.72 8.29 6.51
N SER A 126 12.09 9.21 7.24
CA SER A 126 10.66 9.57 7.17
C SER A 126 10.43 11.06 6.98
N VAL A 127 9.25 11.40 6.49
CA VAL A 127 8.80 12.80 6.39
C VAL A 127 8.63 13.41 7.78
N THR A 128 8.28 12.61 8.80
CA THR A 128 8.26 13.07 10.20
C THR A 128 9.63 13.58 10.64
N ARG A 129 10.71 12.81 10.39
CA ARG A 129 12.07 13.25 10.73
C ARG A 129 12.54 14.45 9.92
N PHE A 130 12.11 14.56 8.67
CA PHE A 130 12.34 15.75 7.85
C PHE A 130 11.66 16.99 8.44
N ALA A 131 10.39 16.87 8.84
CA ALA A 131 9.61 17.94 9.45
C ALA A 131 10.18 18.36 10.82
N GLU A 132 10.59 17.40 11.66
CA GLU A 132 11.26 17.67 12.93
C GLU A 132 12.57 18.44 12.75
N ALA A 133 13.41 18.00 11.80
CA ALA A 133 14.65 18.69 11.47
C ALA A 133 14.40 20.11 10.98
N HIS A 134 13.33 20.33 10.20
CA HIS A 134 12.93 21.66 9.79
C HIS A 134 12.42 22.52 10.94
N ARG A 135 11.59 21.96 11.84
CA ARG A 135 11.12 22.63 13.06
C ARG A 135 12.29 23.16 13.89
N GLU A 136 13.30 22.33 14.14
CA GLU A 136 14.49 22.73 14.90
C GLU A 136 15.21 23.94 14.26
N ILE A 137 15.34 23.94 12.92
CA ILE A 137 15.97 25.05 12.18
C ILE A 137 15.11 26.32 12.25
N ALA A 138 13.80 26.19 12.03
CA ALA A 138 12.88 27.31 11.97
C ALA A 138 12.72 28.00 13.34
N LEU A 139 12.62 27.22 14.42
CA LEU A 139 12.59 27.75 15.78
C LEU A 139 13.89 28.50 16.12
N ALA A 140 15.05 27.95 15.75
CA ALA A 140 16.34 28.62 15.94
C ALA A 140 16.46 29.91 15.10
N ALA A 141 15.74 30.01 13.98
CA ALA A 141 15.65 31.21 13.15
C ALA A 141 14.58 32.21 13.62
N GLY A 142 13.86 31.92 14.70
CA GLY A 142 12.87 32.82 15.31
C GLY A 142 11.43 32.66 14.80
N GLU A 143 11.13 31.64 14.00
CA GLU A 143 9.74 31.35 13.60
C GLU A 143 8.97 30.71 14.76
N GLY A 144 7.81 31.28 15.14
CA GLY A 144 6.96 30.74 16.21
C GLY A 144 6.26 29.42 15.82
N ALA A 145 5.89 28.61 16.81
CA ALA A 145 5.17 27.34 16.61
C ALA A 145 3.71 27.43 17.05
N ASN A 146 2.79 27.04 16.16
CA ASN A 146 1.33 27.14 16.39
C ASN A 146 0.60 25.79 16.25
N MET A 147 1.08 24.88 15.39
CA MET A 147 0.41 23.59 15.10
C MET A 147 1.02 22.45 15.92
N ARG A 148 0.61 22.30 17.20
CA ARG A 148 1.17 21.29 18.13
C ARG A 148 2.71 21.29 18.16
N GLY A 149 3.32 22.47 18.09
CA GLY A 149 4.77 22.64 18.11
C GLY A 149 5.47 22.72 16.74
N PHE A 150 4.75 22.61 15.61
CA PHE A 150 5.34 22.86 14.28
C PHE A 150 5.20 24.33 13.84
N PRO A 151 6.25 24.92 13.23
CA PRO A 151 6.19 26.23 12.59
C PRO A 151 5.27 26.21 11.35
N PRO A 152 4.60 27.32 11.01
CA PRO A 152 3.78 27.46 9.80
C PRO A 152 4.47 27.02 8.51
N SER A 153 5.78 27.28 8.36
CA SER A 153 6.57 26.92 7.18
C SER A 153 6.68 25.39 6.94
N THR A 154 6.35 24.57 7.94
CA THR A 154 6.43 23.10 7.84
C THR A 154 5.56 22.54 6.74
N ALA A 155 4.32 23.03 6.61
CA ALA A 155 3.42 22.58 5.57
C ALA A 155 4.00 22.83 4.18
N GLN A 156 4.53 24.04 3.95
CA GLN A 156 5.17 24.39 2.69
C GLN A 156 6.36 23.47 2.36
N GLN A 157 7.20 23.15 3.36
CA GLN A 157 8.36 22.28 3.15
C GLN A 157 7.95 20.86 2.76
N ILE A 158 6.96 20.28 3.45
CA ILE A 158 6.45 18.94 3.16
C ILE A 158 5.82 18.90 1.76
N THR A 159 4.91 19.84 1.46
CA THR A 159 4.24 19.92 0.15
C THR A 159 5.26 20.09 -0.97
N SER A 160 6.23 20.99 -0.80
CA SER A 160 7.27 21.24 -1.82
C SER A 160 8.14 20.01 -2.07
N LEU A 161 8.40 19.18 -1.05
CA LEU A 161 9.12 17.93 -1.23
C LEU A 161 8.26 16.90 -1.99
N CYS A 162 7.00 16.75 -1.62
CA CYS A 162 6.11 15.74 -2.19
C CYS A 162 5.75 16.02 -3.66
N GLU A 163 5.51 17.29 -4.01
CA GLU A 163 5.15 17.74 -5.36
C GLU A 163 6.29 17.57 -6.38
N ARG A 164 7.52 17.31 -5.94
CA ARG A 164 8.65 17.00 -6.84
C ARG A 164 8.58 15.61 -7.44
N ALA A 165 7.97 14.65 -6.73
CA ALA A 165 7.62 13.35 -7.27
C ALA A 165 6.39 13.46 -8.18
N GLY A 166 6.11 12.41 -8.94
CA GLY A 166 5.01 12.40 -9.90
C GLY A 166 5.43 11.95 -11.31
N PRO A 167 4.48 11.94 -12.23
CA PRO A 167 4.77 11.72 -13.64
C PRO A 167 5.67 12.82 -14.22
N GLY A 168 6.56 12.45 -15.12
CA GLY A 168 7.38 13.40 -15.87
C GLY A 168 6.60 14.12 -16.98
N THR A 169 7.29 15.00 -17.70
CA THR A 169 6.79 15.54 -18.98
C THR A 169 7.05 14.55 -20.13
N ALA A 170 6.70 14.92 -21.35
CA ALA A 170 6.72 14.09 -22.57
C ALA A 170 7.78 12.97 -22.62
N THR A 171 9.07 13.32 -22.56
CA THR A 171 10.19 12.35 -22.69
C THR A 171 10.79 11.92 -21.35
N GLN A 172 10.35 12.51 -20.24
CA GLN A 172 10.84 12.18 -18.92
C GLN A 172 10.11 10.94 -18.41
N GLY A 173 10.79 10.15 -17.58
CA GLY A 173 10.20 9.02 -16.87
C GLY A 173 9.32 9.50 -15.71
N ASP A 174 9.10 8.62 -14.73
CA ASP A 174 8.14 8.86 -13.64
C ASP A 174 8.79 8.61 -12.28
N ILE A 175 8.38 9.35 -11.25
CA ILE A 175 8.75 9.06 -9.86
C ILE A 175 7.50 8.60 -9.13
N THR A 176 7.40 7.29 -8.88
CA THR A 176 6.44 6.73 -7.92
C THR A 176 7.05 6.83 -6.53
N ALA A 177 6.37 7.48 -5.59
CA ALA A 177 6.93 7.82 -4.28
C ALA A 177 6.14 7.25 -3.11
N VAL A 178 6.86 6.73 -2.11
CA VAL A 178 6.32 6.33 -0.80
C VAL A 178 6.93 7.23 0.27
N PHE A 179 6.09 8.01 0.93
CA PHE A 179 6.48 8.92 1.99
C PHE A 179 6.08 8.33 3.34
N SER A 180 7.05 7.83 4.10
CA SER A 180 6.74 7.27 5.42
C SER A 180 6.48 8.37 6.45
N VAL A 181 5.54 8.10 7.34
CA VAL A 181 5.15 8.94 8.46
C VAL A 181 5.15 8.08 9.70
N LEU A 182 5.82 8.57 10.73
CA LEU A 182 5.73 8.01 12.08
C LEU A 182 4.47 8.57 12.73
N VAL A 183 3.50 7.72 13.02
CA VAL A 183 2.29 8.06 13.77
C VAL A 183 2.32 7.40 15.14
N ALA A 184 2.23 8.18 16.21
CA ALA A 184 2.15 7.62 17.55
C ALA A 184 0.75 7.05 17.78
N GLY A 185 0.65 5.78 18.19
CA GLY A 185 -0.65 5.18 18.54
C GLY A 185 -1.70 5.17 17.42
N SER A 186 -1.27 5.20 16.15
CA SER A 186 -2.15 5.30 14.99
C SER A 186 -2.99 6.60 14.93
N ASP A 187 -2.56 7.66 15.63
CA ASP A 187 -3.15 9.00 15.54
C ASP A 187 -2.80 9.64 14.18
N MET A 188 -3.83 9.79 13.34
CA MET A 188 -3.70 10.37 12.01
C MET A 188 -3.98 11.88 12.00
N GLU A 189 -4.31 12.48 13.15
CA GLU A 189 -4.59 13.91 13.32
C GLU A 189 -3.33 14.71 13.68
N GLU A 190 -2.17 14.05 13.79
CA GLU A 190 -0.90 14.74 13.94
C GLU A 190 -0.61 15.64 12.71
N PRO A 191 0.00 16.83 12.88
CA PRO A 191 0.13 17.82 11.82
C PRO A 191 0.80 17.28 10.54
N VAL A 192 1.86 16.49 10.68
CA VAL A 192 2.58 15.91 9.53
C VAL A 192 1.71 14.90 8.79
N ALA A 193 0.95 14.08 9.53
CA ALA A 193 0.07 13.07 8.96
C ALA A 193 -1.10 13.72 8.18
N ASP A 194 -1.71 14.76 8.75
CA ASP A 194 -2.79 15.52 8.13
C ASP A 194 -2.33 16.22 6.83
N ILE A 195 -1.20 16.94 6.87
CA ILE A 195 -0.62 17.60 5.70
C ILE A 195 -0.39 16.60 4.56
N LEU A 196 0.21 15.44 4.86
CA LEU A 196 0.47 14.42 3.84
C LEU A 196 -0.80 13.78 3.29
N ARG A 197 -1.82 13.55 4.11
CA ARG A 197 -3.13 13.08 3.61
C ARG A 197 -3.76 14.06 2.63
N GLY A 198 -3.56 15.36 2.83
CA GLY A 198 -4.04 16.41 1.92
C GLY A 198 -3.33 16.40 0.57
N VAL A 199 -2.02 16.17 0.56
CA VAL A 199 -1.16 16.33 -0.63
C VAL A 199 -1.01 15.04 -1.46
N LEU A 200 -1.10 13.87 -0.84
CA LEU A 200 -0.78 12.59 -1.48
C LEU A 200 -1.98 11.93 -2.18
N ASP A 201 -1.69 11.04 -3.12
CA ASP A 201 -2.64 10.30 -3.97
C ASP A 201 -3.15 9.00 -3.30
N GLY A 202 -3.01 8.89 -1.98
CA GLY A 202 -3.36 7.70 -1.21
C GLY A 202 -2.48 7.51 0.02
N HIS A 203 -2.84 6.51 0.83
CA HIS A 203 -2.07 6.12 1.99
C HIS A 203 -2.30 4.67 2.39
N VAL A 204 -1.27 4.10 3.01
CA VAL A 204 -1.26 2.79 3.65
C VAL A 204 -1.05 2.99 5.13
N VAL A 205 -1.90 2.40 5.96
CA VAL A 205 -1.80 2.42 7.42
C VAL A 205 -1.33 1.06 7.90
N LEU A 206 -0.26 1.04 8.69
CA LEU A 206 0.18 -0.13 9.43
C LEU A 206 -0.34 -0.07 10.86
N ASP A 207 -1.09 -1.08 11.27
CA ASP A 207 -1.72 -1.12 12.59
C ASP A 207 -1.03 -2.09 13.54
N ARG A 208 -0.89 -1.67 14.79
CA ARG A 208 -0.22 -2.45 15.84
C ARG A 208 -1.00 -3.71 16.20
N LYS A 209 -2.34 -3.67 16.25
CA LYS A 209 -3.17 -4.84 16.59
C LYS A 209 -3.00 -5.96 15.56
N ILE A 210 -2.74 -5.59 14.30
CA ILE A 210 -2.49 -6.53 13.21
C ILE A 210 -1.08 -7.14 13.34
N ALA A 211 -0.08 -6.34 13.69
CA ALA A 211 1.26 -6.83 13.96
C ALA A 211 1.30 -7.78 15.18
N GLU A 212 0.57 -7.45 16.25
CA GLU A 212 0.51 -8.23 17.50
C GLU A 212 -0.17 -9.59 17.31
N ARG A 213 -1.14 -9.71 16.38
CA ARG A 213 -1.71 -11.01 15.98
C ARG A 213 -0.82 -11.81 15.03
N GLY A 214 0.33 -11.26 14.61
CA GLY A 214 1.34 -11.95 13.81
C GLY A 214 1.19 -11.81 12.28
N ARG A 215 0.28 -10.96 11.77
CA ARG A 215 0.15 -10.74 10.32
C ARG A 215 1.11 -9.66 9.82
N PHE A 216 1.93 -9.99 8.82
CA PHE A 216 2.83 -9.04 8.15
C PHE A 216 2.76 -9.14 6.62
N PRO A 217 2.75 -8.00 5.88
CA PRO A 217 2.75 -6.63 6.38
C PRO A 217 1.46 -6.30 7.15
N ALA A 218 1.59 -5.52 8.23
CA ALA A 218 0.50 -5.24 9.17
C ALA A 218 -0.48 -4.18 8.65
N ILE A 219 -0.87 -4.29 7.38
CA ILE A 219 -1.71 -3.31 6.67
C ILE A 219 -3.14 -3.41 7.16
N ASP A 220 -3.67 -2.30 7.65
CA ASP A 220 -5.09 -2.11 7.85
C ASP A 220 -5.72 -1.63 6.53
N LEU A 221 -6.40 -2.54 5.84
CA LEU A 221 -7.00 -2.24 4.54
C LEU A 221 -8.13 -1.20 4.65
N LEU A 222 -8.93 -1.24 5.71
CA LEU A 222 -10.10 -0.38 5.88
C LEU A 222 -9.70 1.07 6.17
N ARG A 223 -8.55 1.27 6.81
CA ARG A 223 -7.93 2.58 7.04
C ARG A 223 -6.99 3.03 5.91
N SER A 224 -6.79 2.21 4.88
CA SER A 224 -5.90 2.48 3.75
C SER A 224 -6.68 2.73 2.46
N VAL A 225 -6.12 3.57 1.58
CA VAL A 225 -6.74 3.94 0.30
C VAL A 225 -5.69 4.24 -0.76
N SER A 226 -5.95 3.78 -1.99
CA SER A 226 -5.26 4.28 -3.19
C SER A 226 -6.24 5.11 -3.99
N ARG A 227 -5.97 6.41 -4.21
CA ARG A 227 -6.84 7.29 -5.01
C ARG A 227 -6.67 7.08 -6.51
N ALA A 228 -5.79 6.15 -6.92
CA ALA A 228 -5.72 5.69 -8.30
C ALA A 228 -6.92 4.80 -8.67
N LEU A 229 -7.61 4.20 -7.68
CA LEU A 229 -8.90 3.56 -7.89
C LEU A 229 -10.01 4.63 -8.04
N PRO A 230 -11.01 4.40 -8.90
CA PRO A 230 -11.26 3.15 -9.65
C PRO A 230 -10.49 3.04 -10.98
N ALA A 231 -9.86 4.12 -11.45
CA ALA A 231 -9.25 4.19 -12.79
C ALA A 231 -8.12 3.18 -13.02
N ALA A 232 -7.42 2.78 -11.95
CA ALA A 232 -6.35 1.80 -12.00
C ALA A 232 -6.84 0.35 -12.16
N ALA A 233 -8.15 0.10 -12.29
CA ALA A 233 -8.75 -1.23 -12.34
C ALA A 233 -9.87 -1.34 -13.38
N SER A 234 -10.09 -2.56 -13.89
CA SER A 234 -11.26 -2.84 -14.72
C SER A 234 -12.55 -2.77 -13.90
N GLU A 235 -13.71 -2.71 -14.56
CA GLU A 235 -15.01 -2.74 -13.87
C GLU A 235 -15.18 -4.00 -13.03
N ALA A 236 -14.87 -5.18 -13.57
CA ALA A 236 -14.95 -6.45 -12.86
C ALA A 236 -14.00 -6.51 -11.64
N GLU A 237 -12.77 -6.00 -11.78
CA GLU A 237 -11.82 -5.88 -10.67
C GLU A 237 -12.35 -4.93 -9.59
N ASN A 238 -12.91 -3.79 -9.96
CA ASN A 238 -13.50 -2.82 -9.03
C ASN A 238 -14.68 -3.42 -8.27
N THR A 239 -15.54 -4.20 -8.93
CA THR A 239 -16.63 -4.95 -8.29
C THR A 239 -16.08 -5.90 -7.23
N LEU A 240 -15.04 -6.66 -7.55
CA LEU A 240 -14.43 -7.61 -6.61
C LEU A 240 -13.75 -6.90 -5.43
N ILE A 241 -13.01 -5.81 -5.68
CA ILE A 241 -12.40 -4.97 -4.61
C ILE A 241 -13.48 -4.41 -3.68
N SER A 242 -14.58 -3.91 -4.24
CA SER A 242 -15.69 -3.36 -3.47
C SER A 242 -16.32 -4.42 -2.58
N ALA A 243 -16.61 -5.61 -3.13
CA ALA A 243 -17.16 -6.73 -2.38
C ALA A 243 -16.22 -7.19 -1.26
N ALA A 244 -14.91 -7.30 -1.52
CA ALA A 244 -13.92 -7.68 -0.50
C ALA A 244 -13.86 -6.67 0.65
N ARG A 245 -13.85 -5.37 0.34
CA ARG A 245 -13.91 -4.29 1.35
C ARG A 245 -15.21 -4.30 2.14
N GLN A 246 -16.34 -4.60 1.49
CA GLN A 246 -17.64 -4.70 2.15
C GLN A 246 -17.64 -5.83 3.18
N ARG A 247 -17.12 -7.01 2.83
CA ARG A 247 -17.00 -8.16 3.75
C ARG A 247 -16.05 -7.87 4.90
N LEU A 248 -14.87 -7.34 4.63
CA LEU A 248 -13.93 -6.93 5.70
C LEU A 248 -14.55 -5.91 6.64
N GLY A 249 -15.26 -4.91 6.11
CA GLY A 249 -15.94 -3.90 6.92
C GLY A 249 -17.13 -4.45 7.72
N ALA A 250 -17.87 -5.43 7.18
CA ALA A 250 -18.94 -6.10 7.92
C ALA A 250 -18.38 -6.91 9.10
N TYR A 251 -17.29 -7.65 8.87
CA TYR A 251 -16.61 -8.38 9.94
C TYR A 251 -16.07 -7.43 11.02
N ASP A 252 -15.34 -6.38 10.63
CA ASP A 252 -14.72 -5.42 11.56
C ASP A 252 -15.72 -4.77 12.51
N ARG A 253 -16.88 -4.32 12.00
CA ARG A 253 -17.96 -3.74 12.82
C ARG A 253 -18.61 -4.74 13.79
N SER A 254 -18.46 -6.04 13.54
CA SER A 254 -19.12 -7.11 14.28
C SER A 254 -18.15 -8.00 15.06
N GLU A 255 -16.83 -7.76 15.00
CA GLU A 255 -15.80 -8.61 15.59
C GLU A 255 -16.05 -8.88 17.08
N MET A 256 -16.37 -7.83 17.86
CA MET A 256 -16.64 -7.96 19.30
C MET A 256 -17.88 -8.82 19.59
N MET A 257 -18.95 -8.66 18.80
CA MET A 257 -20.18 -9.44 18.93
C MET A 257 -19.95 -10.91 18.60
N ILE A 258 -19.17 -11.19 17.54
CA ILE A 258 -18.78 -12.54 17.14
C ILE A 258 -17.94 -13.20 18.25
N GLN A 259 -16.92 -12.50 18.75
CA GLN A 259 -16.05 -13.02 19.81
C GLN A 259 -16.78 -13.27 21.13
N ALA A 260 -17.81 -12.48 21.42
CA ALA A 260 -18.67 -12.67 22.59
C ALA A 260 -19.70 -13.82 22.42
N GLY A 261 -19.77 -14.46 21.25
CA GLY A 261 -20.74 -15.53 20.96
C GLY A 261 -22.18 -15.03 20.79
N LEU A 262 -22.36 -13.74 20.51
CA LEU A 262 -23.68 -13.09 20.37
C LEU A 262 -24.21 -13.12 18.93
N TYR A 263 -23.43 -13.62 17.98
CA TYR A 263 -23.82 -13.79 16.59
C TYR A 263 -24.64 -15.08 16.39
N SER A 264 -25.71 -14.99 15.59
CA SER A 264 -26.50 -16.12 15.14
C SER A 264 -26.43 -16.24 13.62
N ALA A 265 -25.98 -17.40 13.12
CA ALA A 265 -25.92 -17.68 11.69
C ALA A 265 -27.31 -17.59 11.03
N GLY A 266 -27.36 -17.08 9.80
CA GLY A 266 -28.57 -16.90 9.00
C GLY A 266 -29.31 -15.58 9.29
N SER A 267 -28.84 -14.77 10.23
CA SER A 267 -29.51 -13.50 10.59
C SER A 267 -29.16 -12.35 9.66
N ASP A 268 -27.93 -12.32 9.14
CA ASP A 268 -27.45 -11.31 8.21
C ASP A 268 -26.57 -11.99 7.15
N PRO A 269 -27.08 -12.17 5.91
CA PRO A 269 -26.34 -12.83 4.84
C PRO A 269 -24.97 -12.19 4.54
N LEU A 270 -24.83 -10.88 4.72
CA LEU A 270 -23.56 -10.19 4.51
C LEU A 270 -22.56 -10.53 5.62
N LEU A 271 -23.02 -10.54 6.87
CA LEU A 271 -22.18 -10.89 8.01
C LEU A 271 -21.77 -12.37 7.97
N ASP A 272 -22.69 -13.26 7.60
CA ASP A 272 -22.41 -14.69 7.41
C ASP A 272 -21.28 -14.88 6.38
N ALA A 273 -21.42 -14.26 5.21
CA ALA A 273 -20.40 -14.30 4.16
C ALA A 273 -19.08 -13.65 4.60
N ALA A 274 -19.15 -12.57 5.39
CA ALA A 274 -17.98 -11.90 5.93
C ALA A 274 -17.21 -12.80 6.90
N ILE A 275 -17.89 -13.47 7.84
CA ILE A 275 -17.29 -14.41 8.79
C ILE A 275 -16.59 -15.55 8.06
N GLU A 276 -17.22 -16.10 7.02
CA GLU A 276 -16.64 -17.18 6.23
C GLU A 276 -15.40 -16.73 5.42
N SER A 277 -15.43 -15.53 4.87
CA SER A 277 -14.35 -15.01 4.01
C SER A 277 -13.19 -14.41 4.80
N TRP A 278 -13.46 -13.94 6.03
CA TRP A 278 -12.50 -13.20 6.84
C TRP A 278 -11.13 -13.88 6.97
N PRO A 279 -11.01 -15.16 7.37
CA PRO A 279 -9.69 -15.77 7.53
C PRO A 279 -8.93 -15.87 6.19
N LYS A 280 -9.65 -16.06 5.07
CA LYS A 280 -9.05 -16.11 3.73
C LYS A 280 -8.56 -14.71 3.31
N LEU A 281 -9.38 -13.68 3.54
CA LEU A 281 -9.05 -12.29 3.20
C LEU A 281 -7.93 -11.72 4.08
N ASP A 282 -7.92 -12.01 5.38
CA ASP A 282 -6.84 -11.57 6.27
C ASP A 282 -5.50 -12.21 5.87
N ALA A 283 -5.50 -13.51 5.54
CA ALA A 283 -4.31 -14.19 5.02
C ALA A 283 -3.85 -13.59 3.67
N PHE A 284 -4.78 -13.34 2.74
CA PHE A 284 -4.48 -12.76 1.43
C PHE A 284 -3.75 -11.42 1.51
N LEU A 285 -4.06 -10.58 2.51
CA LEU A 285 -3.37 -9.30 2.73
C LEU A 285 -1.88 -9.44 3.06
N ALA A 286 -1.42 -10.64 3.47
CA ALA A 286 -0.03 -10.96 3.76
C ALA A 286 0.69 -11.67 2.61
N GLU A 287 -0.04 -12.09 1.57
CA GLU A 287 0.52 -12.91 0.50
C GLU A 287 1.44 -12.11 -0.43
N ASP A 288 2.58 -12.72 -0.74
CA ASP A 288 3.43 -12.29 -1.84
C ASP A 288 2.78 -12.69 -3.19
N GLU A 289 3.11 -11.94 -4.24
CA GLU A 289 2.73 -12.23 -5.62
C GLU A 289 4.01 -12.46 -6.44
N TRP A 290 4.07 -13.60 -7.13
CA TRP A 290 5.23 -13.99 -7.92
C TRP A 290 4.94 -14.03 -9.42
N ASP A 291 3.66 -14.07 -9.81
CA ASP A 291 3.25 -14.14 -11.20
C ASP A 291 2.91 -12.73 -11.73
N ASN A 292 1.70 -12.25 -11.44
CA ASN A 292 1.22 -10.95 -11.89
C ASN A 292 -0.08 -10.54 -11.18
N THR A 293 -0.52 -9.33 -11.47
CA THR A 293 -1.78 -8.75 -11.02
C THR A 293 -3.00 -9.65 -11.27
N GLN A 294 -3.10 -10.29 -12.45
CA GLN A 294 -4.24 -11.14 -12.78
C GLN A 294 -4.32 -12.36 -11.84
N ALA A 295 -3.19 -12.99 -11.54
CA ALA A 295 -3.11 -14.07 -10.56
C ALA A 295 -3.55 -13.60 -9.16
N SER A 296 -3.18 -12.38 -8.75
CA SER A 296 -3.65 -11.80 -7.49
C SER A 296 -5.17 -11.64 -7.44
N PHE A 297 -5.80 -11.21 -8.54
CA PHE A 297 -7.27 -11.10 -8.62
C PHE A 297 -7.98 -12.44 -8.63
N GLN A 298 -7.39 -13.47 -9.25
CA GLN A 298 -7.94 -14.83 -9.20
C GLN A 298 -7.93 -15.37 -7.76
N ARG A 299 -6.81 -15.18 -7.04
CA ARG A 299 -6.70 -15.55 -5.61
C ARG A 299 -7.67 -14.75 -4.74
N LEU A 300 -7.80 -13.44 -4.96
CA LEU A 300 -8.79 -12.61 -4.28
C LEU A 300 -10.21 -13.13 -4.53
N GLY A 301 -10.53 -13.52 -5.77
CA GLY A 301 -11.81 -14.15 -6.12
C GLY A 301 -12.06 -15.44 -5.34
N ALA A 302 -11.05 -16.30 -5.21
CA ALA A 302 -11.15 -17.53 -4.43
C ALA A 302 -11.39 -17.28 -2.93
N CYS A 303 -10.84 -16.19 -2.37
CA CYS A 303 -11.15 -15.76 -1.00
C CYS A 303 -12.62 -15.37 -0.81
N MET A 304 -13.30 -14.99 -1.90
CA MET A 304 -14.67 -14.50 -1.90
C MET A 304 -15.72 -15.60 -2.16
N VAL A 305 -15.31 -16.84 -2.44
CA VAL A 305 -16.26 -17.94 -2.61
C VAL A 305 -16.71 -18.47 -1.24
N THR A 306 -18.03 -18.52 -1.05
CA THR A 306 -18.69 -19.11 0.13
C THR A 306 -19.13 -20.55 -0.14
N LYS A 307 -19.28 -21.38 0.90
CA LYS A 307 -19.76 -22.77 0.78
C LYS A 307 -21.10 -22.89 0.07
N ALA A 308 -21.98 -21.91 0.22
CA ALA A 308 -23.27 -21.88 -0.47
C ALA A 308 -23.13 -21.74 -1.99
N GLU A 309 -22.10 -21.02 -2.45
CA GLU A 309 -21.80 -20.83 -3.87
C GLU A 309 -21.02 -22.03 -4.45
N GLU A 310 -20.21 -22.73 -3.66
CA GLU A 310 -19.50 -23.95 -4.08
C GLU A 310 -20.46 -25.10 -4.43
N HIS A 311 -21.59 -25.20 -3.74
CA HIS A 311 -22.60 -26.25 -3.96
C HIS A 311 -23.69 -25.85 -4.96
N GLY A 312 -23.63 -24.64 -5.52
CA GLY A 312 -24.66 -24.06 -6.40
C GLY A 312 -24.35 -24.10 -7.90
N ALA A 313 -23.26 -24.76 -8.33
CA ALA A 313 -23.02 -24.96 -9.76
C ALA A 313 -24.12 -25.89 -10.34
N PRO A 314 -24.86 -25.48 -11.39
CA PRO A 314 -25.90 -26.33 -11.96
C PRO A 314 -25.24 -27.56 -12.60
N ALA A 315 -25.71 -28.75 -12.21
CA ALA A 315 -25.43 -29.96 -12.96
C ALA A 315 -25.87 -29.76 -14.42
N THR A 316 -24.94 -29.96 -15.34
CA THR A 316 -25.21 -29.99 -16.78
C THR A 316 -26.34 -30.99 -17.07
N PRO A 317 -27.36 -30.63 -17.87
CA PRO A 317 -28.40 -31.57 -18.23
C PRO A 317 -27.90 -32.48 -19.35
N ASP A 318 -27.36 -33.64 -18.98
CA ASP A 318 -27.14 -34.75 -19.92
C ASP A 318 -28.19 -35.84 -19.66
N GLN A 319 -29.43 -35.57 -20.05
CA GLN A 319 -30.50 -36.56 -20.22
C GLN A 319 -31.44 -36.14 -21.34
N LEU A 320 -30.95 -36.20 -22.58
CA LEU A 320 -31.79 -36.30 -23.78
C LEU A 320 -31.10 -37.22 -24.79
N THR A 321 -30.98 -38.50 -24.46
CA THR A 321 -30.79 -39.56 -25.45
C THR A 321 -31.66 -40.79 -25.12
N GLY A 322 -32.82 -40.83 -25.78
CA GLY A 322 -33.43 -42.01 -26.39
C GLY A 322 -33.55 -43.31 -25.60
N SER A 323 -34.68 -43.50 -24.89
CA SER A 323 -35.26 -44.82 -24.72
C SER A 323 -36.01 -45.23 -26.00
N VAL A 324 -35.32 -45.90 -26.92
CA VAL A 324 -35.98 -46.75 -27.93
C VAL A 324 -35.99 -48.17 -27.39
N GLN A 325 -37.16 -48.59 -26.90
CA GLN A 325 -37.45 -49.99 -26.62
C GLN A 325 -37.43 -50.79 -27.94
N ASN A 326 -36.50 -51.72 -28.06
CA ASN A 326 -36.61 -52.83 -29.00
C ASN A 326 -37.49 -53.90 -28.35
N ASP A 327 -38.66 -54.13 -28.93
CA ASP A 327 -39.58 -55.19 -28.56
C ASP A 327 -39.38 -56.37 -29.54
N PRO A 328 -38.97 -57.57 -29.08
CA PRO A 328 -38.84 -58.72 -29.96
C PRO A 328 -40.15 -59.53 -29.98
N ASN A 329 -40.69 -59.69 -31.19
CA ASN A 329 -41.48 -60.85 -31.60
C ASN A 329 -42.87 -61.05 -30.96
N SER A 330 -43.94 -60.71 -31.69
CA SER A 330 -45.12 -61.59 -31.73
C SER A 330 -45.72 -61.64 -33.13
N ALA A 331 -45.86 -62.85 -33.61
CA ALA A 331 -46.40 -63.23 -34.90
C ALA A 331 -47.94 -63.22 -34.89
N LYS A 332 -48.54 -62.71 -35.96
CA LYS A 332 -49.57 -63.36 -36.81
C LYS A 332 -50.09 -62.39 -37.87
#